data_AF-A0A3C0JLU0-F1
#
_entry.id   AF-A0A3C0JLU0-F1
#
_cell.length_a   1.000
_cell.length_b   1.000
_cell.length_c   1.000
_cell.angle_alpha   90.00
_cell.angle_beta   90.00
_cell.angle_gamma   90.00
#
_symmetry.space_group_name_H-M   'P 1'
#
loop_
_entity.id
_entity.type
_entity.pdbx_description
1 polymer ?
#
loop_
_entity_poly.entity_id
_entity_poly.type
_entity_poly.pdbx_seq_one_letter_code
_entity_poly.pdbx_strand_id
1 'polypeptide(L)'
;MGRAEAFAMKNPPGLSFLDGLGNGLGYALVLMIVGTCRELFGSGKLFGVEILSTVNDGGWYVPNGLMLLPPSAFFIIGLMIWGIRAWRPAQVEAAEFKIKEVNGTEAV
;
A
#
# COMPACT_ATOMS: atom_id res chain seq x y z
N MET A 1 16.63 6.42 -0.25
CA MET A 1 18.08 6.55 0.05
C MET A 1 18.38 7.89 0.72
N GLY A 2 17.97 9.03 0.17
CA GLY A 2 18.23 10.35 0.80
C GLY A 2 17.65 10.60 2.21
N ARG A 3 16.57 9.93 2.65
CA ARG A 3 16.03 10.10 4.02
C ARG A 3 16.93 9.51 5.10
N ALA A 4 17.50 8.32 4.86
CA ALA A 4 18.41 7.66 5.79
C ALA A 4 19.75 8.40 5.89
N GLU A 5 20.27 8.90 4.76
CA GLU A 5 21.48 9.71 4.69
C GLU A 5 21.30 11.05 5.40
N ALA A 6 20.18 11.75 5.18
CA ALA A 6 19.87 13.00 5.87
C ALA A 6 19.66 12.83 7.38
N PHE A 7 19.10 11.69 7.82
CA PHE A 7 18.86 11.41 9.24
C PHE A 7 20.14 10.95 9.96
N ALA A 8 21.02 10.20 9.29
CA ALA A 8 22.33 9.80 9.82
C ALA A 8 23.31 10.98 9.95
N MET A 9 23.24 11.97 9.06
CA MET A 9 24.09 13.17 9.14
C MET A 9 23.76 14.09 10.32
N LYS A 10 22.56 13.98 10.89
CA LYS A 10 22.08 14.92 11.94
C LYS A 10 21.81 14.26 13.30
N ASN A 11 21.91 12.93 13.44
CA ASN A 11 21.56 12.21 14.67
C ASN A 11 22.62 11.18 15.07
N PRO A 12 22.73 10.84 16.37
CA PRO A 12 23.63 9.80 16.84
C PRO A 12 23.26 8.42 16.28
N PRO A 13 24.23 7.50 16.11
CA PRO A 13 24.08 6.24 15.37
C PRO A 13 22.96 5.33 15.89
N GLY A 14 22.68 5.34 17.19
CA GLY A 14 21.59 4.57 17.78
C GLY A 14 20.19 5.05 17.35
N LEU A 15 19.97 6.36 17.25
CA LEU A 15 18.68 6.91 16.79
C LEU A 15 18.47 6.64 15.30
N SER A 16 19.52 6.74 14.49
CA SER A 16 19.45 6.45 13.05
C SER A 16 19.20 4.97 12.77
N PHE A 17 19.72 4.07 13.60
CA PHE A 17 19.40 2.64 13.52
C PHE A 17 17.92 2.36 13.79
N LEU A 18 17.34 2.99 14.82
CA LEU A 18 15.92 2.85 15.15
C LEU A 18 15.00 3.40 14.04
N ASP A 19 15.35 4.54 13.41
CA ASP A 19 14.60 5.06 12.25
C ASP A 19 14.70 4.11 11.05
N GLY A 20 15.90 3.58 10.76
CA GLY A 20 16.08 2.57 9.71
C GLY A 20 15.23 1.32 9.94
N LEU A 21 15.22 0.80 11.18
CA LEU A 21 14.42 -0.35 11.57
C LEU A 21 12.92 -0.07 11.47
N GLY A 22 12.47 1.10 11.94
CA GLY A 22 11.06 1.50 11.86
C GLY A 22 10.54 1.58 10.42
N ASN A 23 11.31 2.21 9.52
CA ASN A 23 10.94 2.28 8.11
C ASN A 23 10.99 0.89 7.43
N GLY A 24 11.98 0.07 7.77
CA GLY A 24 12.10 -1.30 7.25
C GLY A 24 10.95 -2.21 7.69
N LEU A 25 10.60 -2.17 8.99
CA LEU A 25 9.47 -2.92 9.54
C LEU A 25 8.14 -2.44 8.97
N GLY A 26 7.95 -1.12 8.81
CA GLY A 26 6.76 -0.56 8.18
C GLY A 26 6.59 -1.05 6.75
N TYR A 27 7.66 -1.05 5.96
CA TYR A 27 7.64 -1.58 4.59
C TYR A 27 7.39 -3.10 4.55
N ALA A 28 8.07 -3.86 5.40
CA ALA A 28 7.88 -5.31 5.51
C ALA A 28 6.43 -5.67 5.88
N LEU A 29 5.82 -4.93 6.80
CA LEU A 29 4.42 -5.12 7.19
C LEU A 29 3.47 -4.89 6.01
N VAL A 30 3.68 -3.81 5.24
CA VAL A 30 2.88 -3.54 4.04
C VAL A 30 3.03 -4.68 3.02
N LEU A 31 4.26 -5.14 2.76
CA LEU A 31 4.50 -6.25 1.85
C LEU A 31 3.86 -7.55 2.31
N MET A 32 3.90 -7.86 3.61
CA MET A 32 3.26 -9.05 4.18
C MET A 32 1.75 -9.02 3.96
N ILE A 33 1.09 -7.88 4.24
CA ILE A 33 -0.35 -7.74 4.06
C ILE A 33 -0.73 -7.87 2.58
N VAL A 34 -0.01 -7.16 1.69
CA VAL A 34 -0.26 -7.22 0.24
C VAL A 34 -0.03 -8.63 -0.30
N GLY A 35 1.05 -9.29 0.11
CA GLY A 35 1.37 -10.67 -0.27
C GLY A 35 0.31 -11.65 0.20
N THR A 36 -0.13 -11.54 1.46
CA THR A 36 -1.17 -12.39 2.04
C THR A 36 -2.48 -12.28 1.26
N CYS A 37 -2.94 -11.06 0.95
CA CYS A 37 -4.14 -10.86 0.13
C CYS A 37 -3.96 -11.45 -1.28
N ARG A 38 -2.78 -11.27 -1.90
CA ARG A 38 -2.52 -11.80 -3.25
C ARG A 38 -2.47 -13.31 -3.29
N GLU A 39 -1.88 -13.96 -2.28
CA GLU A 39 -1.83 -15.41 -2.18
C GLU A 39 -3.24 -15.97 -1.95
N LEU A 40 -3.95 -15.42 -0.96
CA LEU A 40 -5.27 -15.88 -0.58
C LEU A 40 -6.27 -15.82 -1.73
N PHE A 41 -6.33 -14.70 -2.45
CA PHE A 41 -7.31 -14.52 -3.53
C PHE A 41 -6.77 -14.87 -4.94
N GLY A 42 -5.46 -15.03 -5.08
CA GLY A 42 -4.84 -15.44 -6.34
C GLY A 42 -4.84 -16.95 -6.51
N SER A 43 -4.41 -17.69 -5.48
CA SER A 43 -4.26 -19.15 -5.53
C SER A 43 -5.11 -19.90 -4.51
N GLY A 44 -5.85 -19.20 -3.64
CA GLY A 44 -6.67 -19.84 -2.59
C GLY A 44 -5.84 -20.37 -1.42
N LYS A 45 -4.54 -20.10 -1.39
CA LYS A 45 -3.58 -20.62 -0.42
C LYS A 45 -2.98 -19.50 0.40
N LEU A 46 -2.49 -19.83 1.59
CA LEU A 46 -1.84 -18.89 2.49
C LEU A 46 -0.68 -19.62 3.17
N PHE A 47 0.55 -19.16 2.93
CA PHE A 47 1.78 -19.85 3.34
C PHE A 47 1.80 -21.34 2.94
N GLY A 48 1.22 -21.67 1.78
CA GLY A 48 1.13 -23.05 1.28
C GLY A 48 0.02 -23.91 1.90
N VAL A 49 -0.75 -23.40 2.87
CA VAL A 49 -1.95 -24.04 3.40
C VAL A 49 -3.15 -23.64 2.53
N GLU A 50 -3.92 -24.62 2.08
CA GLU A 50 -5.14 -24.37 1.32
C GLU A 50 -6.26 -23.89 2.24
N ILE A 51 -6.72 -22.66 2.04
CA ILE A 51 -7.81 -22.05 2.81
C ILE A 51 -9.08 -22.00 1.98
N LEU A 52 -8.95 -21.61 0.71
CA LEU A 52 -10.03 -21.59 -0.25
C LEU A 52 -9.78 -22.70 -1.26
N SER A 53 -10.56 -23.77 -1.17
CA SER A 53 -10.49 -24.84 -2.16
C SER A 53 -10.89 -24.32 -3.52
N THR A 54 -9.92 -24.34 -4.42
CA THR A 54 -10.02 -23.76 -5.74
C THR A 54 -10.79 -24.72 -6.64
N VAL A 55 -11.53 -24.22 -7.62
CA VAL A 55 -12.24 -25.06 -8.62
C VAL A 55 -11.30 -26.05 -9.33
N ASN A 56 -10.02 -25.70 -9.46
CA ASN A 56 -8.99 -26.57 -10.04
C ASN A 56 -8.66 -27.80 -9.16
N ASP A 57 -8.86 -27.70 -7.85
CA ASP A 57 -8.64 -28.76 -6.84
C ASP A 57 -9.99 -29.37 -6.37
N GLY A 58 -11.08 -29.14 -7.13
CA GLY A 58 -12.42 -29.68 -6.82
C GLY A 58 -13.23 -28.86 -5.81
N GLY A 59 -12.78 -27.64 -5.49
CA GLY A 59 -13.49 -26.71 -4.61
C GLY A 59 -14.46 -25.76 -5.33
N TRP A 60 -14.90 -24.73 -4.61
CA TRP A 60 -15.92 -23.76 -5.07
C TRP A 60 -15.33 -22.40 -5.46
N TYR A 61 -14.06 -22.14 -5.13
CA TYR A 61 -13.44 -20.84 -5.32
C TYR A 61 -12.82 -20.71 -6.71
N VAL A 62 -13.24 -19.70 -7.48
CA VAL A 62 -12.61 -19.36 -8.77
C VAL A 62 -11.46 -18.38 -8.49
N PRO A 63 -10.20 -18.74 -8.79
CA PRO A 63 -9.05 -17.90 -8.49
C PRO A 63 -9.09 -16.63 -9.34
N ASN A 64 -8.80 -15.49 -8.71
CA ASN A 64 -8.78 -14.22 -9.43
C ASN A 64 -7.44 -14.03 -10.14
N GLY A 65 -7.42 -14.25 -11.46
CA GLY A 65 -6.23 -14.08 -12.29
C GLY A 65 -5.61 -12.69 -12.18
N LEU A 66 -6.40 -11.63 -11.98
CA LEU A 66 -5.90 -10.27 -11.78
C LEU A 66 -4.99 -10.16 -10.53
N MET A 67 -5.30 -10.91 -9.48
CA MET A 67 -4.59 -10.88 -8.19
C MET A 67 -3.14 -11.41 -8.29
N LEU A 68 -2.88 -12.22 -9.32
CA LEU A 68 -1.55 -12.75 -9.61
C LEU A 68 -0.68 -11.71 -10.34
N LEU A 69 -1.30 -10.82 -11.15
CA LEU A 69 -0.58 -9.84 -11.94
C LEU A 69 -0.08 -8.64 -11.10
N PRO A 70 1.05 -8.00 -11.49
CA PRO A 70 1.57 -6.79 -10.84
C PRO A 70 0.54 -5.66 -10.59
N PRO A 71 -0.39 -5.31 -11.52
CA PRO A 71 -1.42 -4.30 -11.30
C PRO A 71 -2.23 -4.45 -10.02
N SER A 72 -2.45 -5.68 -9.53
CA SER A 72 -3.21 -5.92 -8.30
C SER A 72 -2.60 -5.24 -7.07
N ALA A 73 -1.28 -5.17 -6.98
CA ALA A 73 -0.60 -4.56 -5.84
C ALA A 73 -0.94 -3.07 -5.69
N PHE A 74 -1.09 -2.34 -6.80
CA PHE A 74 -1.47 -0.92 -6.77
C PHE A 74 -2.88 -0.72 -6.23
N PHE A 75 -3.84 -1.58 -6.61
CA PHE A 75 -5.20 -1.52 -6.07
C PHE A 75 -5.22 -1.82 -4.57
N ILE A 76 -4.53 -2.87 -4.13
CA ILE A 76 -4.50 -3.27 -2.72
C ILE A 76 -3.86 -2.16 -1.87
N ILE A 77 -2.73 -1.61 -2.30
CA ILE A 77 -2.05 -0.51 -1.59
C ILE A 77 -2.92 0.75 -1.61
N GLY A 78 -3.55 1.08 -2.73
CA GLY A 78 -4.46 2.23 -2.83
C GLY A 78 -5.64 2.13 -1.87
N LEU A 79 -6.28 0.96 -1.81
CA LEU A 79 -7.38 0.69 -0.86
C LEU A 79 -6.90 0.68 0.59
N MET A 80 -5.69 0.18 0.86
CA MET A 80 -5.09 0.21 2.20
C MET A 80 -4.85 1.64 2.67
N ILE A 81 -4.21 2.49 1.84
CA ILE A 81 -3.96 3.89 2.15
C ILE A 81 -5.29 4.63 2.34
N TRP A 82 -6.26 4.39 1.46
CA TRP A 82 -7.61 4.95 1.60
C TRP A 82 -8.25 4.54 2.92
N GLY A 83 -8.22 3.26 3.29
CA GLY A 83 -8.80 2.77 4.56
C GLY A 83 -8.13 3.40 5.78
N ILE A 84 -6.80 3.51 5.80
CA ILE A 84 -6.07 4.18 6.88
C ILE A 84 -6.46 5.65 6.96
N ARG A 85 -6.49 6.36 5.83
CA ARG A 85 -6.85 7.79 5.78
C ARG A 85 -8.32 8.03 6.13
N ALA A 86 -9.22 7.12 5.78
CA ALA A 86 -10.63 7.18 6.16
C ALA A 86 -10.82 7.02 7.67
N TRP A 87 -10.04 6.15 8.33
CA TRP A 87 -10.06 6.00 9.79
C TRP A 87 -9.30 7.08 10.54
N ARG A 88 -8.27 7.66 9.93
CA ARG A 88 -7.41 8.71 10.52
C ARG A 88 -7.41 9.95 9.62
N PRO A 89 -8.52 10.72 9.58
CA PRO A 89 -8.63 11.89 8.71
C PRO A 89 -7.61 12.99 9.04
N ALA A 90 -7.02 12.97 10.24
CA ALA A 90 -5.91 13.86 10.61
C ALA A 90 -4.67 13.73 9.71
N GLN A 91 -4.52 12.63 8.96
CA GLN A 91 -3.44 12.42 7.99
C GLN A 91 -3.80 12.87 6.57
N VAL A 92 -5.02 13.37 6.35
CA VAL A 92 -5.45 13.90 5.06
C VAL A 92 -4.87 15.30 4.93
N GLU A 93 -3.86 15.42 4.08
CA GLU A 93 -3.21 16.69 3.76
C GLU A 93 -4.20 17.61 3.02
N ALA A 94 -4.23 18.89 3.40
CA ALA A 94 -5.03 19.88 2.68
C ALA A 94 -4.49 20.02 1.25
N ALA A 95 -5.38 20.20 0.28
CA ALA A 95 -4.98 20.47 -1.09
C ALA A 95 -4.16 21.78 -1.14
N GLU A 96 -2.88 21.67 -1.45
CA GLU A 96 -1.95 22.82 -1.51
C GLU A 96 -2.34 23.80 -2.63
N PHE A 97 -2.98 23.29 -3.69
CA PHE A 97 -3.44 24.08 -4.83
C PHE A 97 -4.96 24.16 -4.85
N LYS A 98 -5.52 25.33 -4.48
CA LYS A 98 -6.88 25.70 -4.85
C LYS A 98 -6.90 25.98 -6.36
N ILE A 99 -7.71 25.24 -7.12
CA ILE A 99 -7.92 25.51 -8.54
C ILE A 99 -8.49 26.92 -8.65
N LYS A 100 -7.72 27.84 -9.25
CA LYS A 100 -8.19 29.21 -9.52
C LYS A 100 -9.37 29.10 -10.49
N GLU A 101 -10.53 29.63 -10.10
CA GLU A 101 -11.64 29.80 -11.02
C GLU A 101 -11.22 30.80 -12.10
N VAL A 102 -11.03 30.31 -13.34
CA VAL A 102 -10.85 31.17 -14.49
C VAL A 102 -12.24 31.66 -14.89
N ASN A 103 -12.60 32.86 -14.46
CA ASN A 103 -13.76 33.58 -14.99
C ASN A 103 -13.47 33.95 -16.44
N GLY A 104 -13.79 33.04 -17.35
CA GLY A 104 -13.79 33.29 -18.78
C GLY A 104 -14.97 34.18 -19.15
N THR A 105 -14.81 35.49 -19.03
CA THR A 105 -15.65 36.45 -19.76
C THR A 105 -14.88 37.76 -20.00
N GLU A 106 -13.87 37.70 -20.84
CA GLU A 106 -13.41 38.85 -21.62
C GLU A 106 -13.52 38.49 -23.09
N ALA A 107 -14.76 38.36 -23.55
CA ALA A 107 -15.12 38.51 -24.94
C ALA A 107 -15.99 39.77 -25.03
N VAL A 108 -15.35 40.93 -25.22
CA VAL A 108 -15.72 42.02 -26.16
C VAL A 108 -14.49 42.91 -26.32
#